data_AF-A0A519YX98-F1
#
_entry.id   AF-A0A519YX98-F1
#
_cell.length_a   1.000
_cell.length_b   1.000
_cell.length_c   1.000
_cell.angle_alpha   90.00
_cell.angle_beta   90.00
_cell.angle_gamma   90.00
#
_symmetry.space_group_name_H-M   'P 1'
#
loop_
_entity.id
_entity.type
_entity.pdbx_description
1 polymer ?
#
loop_
_entity_poly.entity_id
_entity_poly.type
_entity_poly.pdbx_seq_one_letter_code
_entity_poly.pdbx_strand_id
1 'polypeptide(L)'
;AKHARKFFIHPKLLKLIEFPVLFLGATPENTPALYSLMNYADLALGTWYPKGGMHQIVRGLVAVAEELGVKIEYNQEVREVVVENGRTTGVRTATGFWPADAVVAGADYHHIEQQVLAPEHRHYSPAYWDSRTMAPSSLLFYLGVNRKLDRLRHHNLFFDEDFSQHAHEIYEAPQWPSRPLFYASVPSKTDPTVAPEGQENLFLLVPVAPDLDDPEATREKYYHLIMDRLEKHCGHSIREHVVYKRSYAHRDFVADYHSFKGNAYGLANTLKQTAILKPSLKSNKISNLYFTGQLTVPGPGVPPSLISGQVVAGEVLKEFKK
;
A
#
# COMPACT_ATOMS: atom_id res chain seq x y z
N ALA A 1 8.52 -13.77 -15.86
CA ALA A 1 8.30 -15.10 -16.48
C ALA A 1 9.55 -15.71 -17.16
N LYS A 2 10.05 -15.19 -18.29
CA LYS A 2 11.13 -15.85 -19.08
C LYS A 2 12.43 -16.15 -18.29
N HIS A 3 12.82 -15.28 -17.37
CA HIS A 3 14.02 -15.48 -16.55
C HIS A 3 13.85 -16.63 -15.55
N ALA A 4 12.78 -16.64 -14.75
CA ALA A 4 12.50 -17.69 -13.76
C ALA A 4 12.36 -19.09 -14.41
N ARG A 5 11.74 -19.15 -15.59
CA ARG A 5 11.57 -20.40 -16.38
C ARG A 5 12.88 -21.01 -16.91
N LYS A 6 14.01 -20.31 -16.82
CA LYS A 6 15.34 -20.90 -17.08
C LYS A 6 15.83 -21.79 -15.92
N PHE A 7 15.33 -21.54 -14.71
CA PHE A 7 15.78 -22.21 -13.48
C PHE A 7 14.76 -23.21 -12.93
N PHE A 8 13.47 -23.01 -13.22
CA PHE A 8 12.40 -23.84 -12.70
C PHE A 8 11.48 -24.35 -13.81
N ILE A 9 11.14 -25.64 -13.75
CA ILE A 9 10.19 -26.29 -14.67
C ILE A 9 8.87 -26.60 -13.97
N HIS A 10 8.90 -26.96 -12.69
CA HIS A 10 7.72 -27.40 -11.96
C HIS A 10 6.72 -26.24 -11.77
N PRO A 11 5.42 -26.41 -12.11
CA PRO A 11 4.45 -25.32 -12.14
C PRO A 11 4.26 -24.65 -10.77
N LYS A 12 4.33 -25.41 -9.67
CA LYS A 12 4.23 -24.84 -8.31
C LYS A 12 5.43 -23.97 -7.94
N LEU A 13 6.65 -24.31 -8.39
CA LEU A 13 7.85 -23.51 -8.11
C LEU A 13 7.82 -22.21 -8.91
N LEU A 14 7.36 -22.28 -10.17
CA LEU A 14 7.14 -21.09 -10.99
C LEU A 14 6.12 -20.16 -10.36
N LYS A 15 4.95 -20.68 -9.93
CA LYS A 15 3.95 -19.88 -9.20
C LYS A 15 4.53 -19.21 -7.95
N LEU A 16 5.36 -19.92 -7.18
CA LEU A 16 5.96 -19.39 -5.95
C LEU A 16 6.94 -18.23 -6.24
N ILE A 17 7.80 -18.38 -7.25
CA ILE A 17 8.81 -17.36 -7.61
C ILE A 17 8.21 -16.18 -8.39
N GLU A 18 7.12 -16.42 -9.13
CA GLU A 18 6.41 -15.38 -9.88
C GLU A 18 5.41 -14.62 -9.00
N PHE A 19 4.98 -15.16 -7.86
CA PHE A 19 3.97 -14.53 -7.02
C PHE A 19 4.30 -13.13 -6.51
N PRO A 20 5.51 -12.80 -6.02
CA PRO A 20 5.81 -11.47 -5.51
C PRO A 20 5.55 -10.35 -6.54
N VAL A 21 5.54 -10.71 -7.83
CA VAL A 21 5.21 -9.78 -8.91
C VAL A 21 3.77 -9.26 -8.84
N LEU A 22 2.82 -10.01 -8.29
CA LEU A 22 1.46 -9.50 -8.09
C LEU A 22 1.42 -8.28 -7.18
N PHE A 23 2.32 -8.18 -6.19
CA PHE A 23 2.37 -7.02 -5.30
C PHE A 23 3.00 -5.79 -5.96
N LEU A 24 3.60 -5.94 -7.15
CA LEU A 24 4.19 -4.83 -7.91
C LEU A 24 3.21 -4.18 -8.90
N GLY A 25 1.98 -4.70 -8.96
CA GLY A 25 0.93 -4.17 -9.79
C GLY A 25 1.10 -4.48 -11.28
N ALA A 26 1.71 -5.61 -11.62
CA ALA A 26 1.84 -6.08 -12.99
C ALA A 26 1.82 -7.62 -13.07
N THR A 27 1.62 -8.15 -14.27
CA THR A 27 1.72 -9.61 -14.50
C THR A 27 3.19 -10.06 -14.61
N PRO A 28 3.52 -11.32 -14.30
CA PRO A 28 4.87 -11.88 -14.45
C PRO A 28 5.47 -11.72 -15.86
N GLU A 29 4.64 -11.67 -16.89
CA GLU A 29 5.01 -11.49 -18.30
C GLU A 29 5.47 -10.06 -18.57
N ASN A 30 4.83 -9.08 -17.92
CA ASN A 30 5.02 -7.65 -18.14
C ASN A 30 5.96 -6.99 -17.13
N THR A 31 6.54 -7.77 -16.22
CA THR A 31 7.40 -7.27 -15.15
C THR A 31 8.88 -7.51 -15.45
N PRO A 32 9.75 -6.48 -15.30
CA PRO A 32 11.19 -6.61 -15.48
C PRO A 32 11.81 -7.73 -14.63
N ALA A 33 12.81 -8.42 -15.18
CA ALA A 33 13.53 -9.49 -14.46
C ALA A 33 14.21 -9.00 -13.18
N LEU A 34 14.51 -7.69 -13.07
CA LEU A 34 15.06 -7.05 -11.87
C LEU A 34 14.28 -7.39 -10.60
N TYR A 35 12.97 -7.58 -10.70
CA TYR A 35 12.12 -7.88 -9.54
C TYR A 35 12.28 -9.31 -9.00
N SER A 36 13.05 -10.18 -9.67
CA SER A 36 13.49 -11.43 -9.05
C SER A 36 14.36 -11.20 -7.81
N LEU A 37 14.99 -10.02 -7.67
CA LEU A 37 15.71 -9.62 -6.46
C LEU A 37 14.83 -9.57 -5.21
N MET A 38 13.51 -9.38 -5.35
CA MET A 38 12.60 -9.45 -4.19
C MET A 38 12.59 -10.85 -3.57
N ASN A 39 12.63 -11.90 -4.40
CA ASN A 39 12.75 -13.28 -3.90
C ASN A 39 14.05 -13.47 -3.12
N TYR A 40 15.13 -12.78 -3.49
CA TYR A 40 16.38 -12.84 -2.73
C TYR A 40 16.24 -12.19 -1.35
N ALA A 41 15.57 -11.05 -1.26
CA ALA A 41 15.29 -10.42 0.03
C ALA A 41 14.50 -11.37 0.95
N ASP A 42 13.43 -11.97 0.44
CA ASP A 42 12.58 -12.87 1.25
C ASP A 42 13.29 -14.18 1.61
N LEU A 43 13.97 -14.82 0.66
CA LEU A 43 14.54 -16.16 0.86
C LEU A 43 15.94 -16.16 1.46
N ALA A 44 16.76 -15.14 1.20
CA ALA A 44 18.15 -15.09 1.62
C ALA A 44 18.42 -14.08 2.75
N LEU A 45 17.78 -12.91 2.74
CA LEU A 45 17.95 -11.91 3.82
C LEU A 45 16.99 -12.16 5.00
N GLY A 46 15.92 -12.91 4.76
CA GLY A 46 14.99 -13.40 5.77
C GLY A 46 13.78 -12.50 6.00
N THR A 47 12.78 -13.07 6.66
CA THR A 47 11.52 -12.39 7.01
C THR A 47 11.52 -12.07 8.51
N TRP A 48 11.28 -10.80 8.83
CA TRP A 48 11.34 -10.28 10.20
C TRP A 48 9.97 -9.76 10.66
N TYR A 49 9.67 -9.93 11.94
CA TYR A 49 8.45 -9.42 12.57
C TYR A 49 8.81 -8.57 13.78
N PRO A 50 8.43 -7.28 13.82
CA PRO A 50 8.57 -6.47 15.03
C PRO A 50 7.57 -6.95 16.08
N LYS A 51 8.07 -7.32 17.28
CA LYS A 51 7.22 -7.69 18.41
C LYS A 51 6.23 -6.57 18.72
N GLY A 52 4.94 -6.87 18.85
CA GLY A 52 3.84 -5.91 18.93
C GLY A 52 3.27 -5.48 17.57
N GLY A 53 3.77 -6.03 16.47
CA GLY A 53 3.27 -5.81 15.12
C GLY A 53 3.89 -4.63 14.36
N MET A 54 3.57 -4.54 13.07
CA MET A 54 4.17 -3.57 12.14
C MET A 54 4.01 -2.10 12.57
N HIS A 55 2.99 -1.79 13.38
CA HIS A 55 2.79 -0.45 13.93
C HIS A 55 3.94 0.01 14.84
N GLN A 56 4.73 -0.91 15.43
CA GLN A 56 5.89 -0.54 16.25
C GLN A 56 6.98 0.16 15.44
N ILE A 57 7.09 -0.10 14.13
CA ILE A 57 8.01 0.63 13.26
C ILE A 57 7.61 2.12 13.21
N VAL A 58 6.31 2.38 13.07
CA VAL A 58 5.77 3.76 13.07
C VAL A 58 6.00 4.43 14.41
N ARG A 59 5.72 3.73 15.53
CA ARG A 59 5.97 4.28 16.87
C ARG A 59 7.44 4.61 17.10
N GLY A 60 8.36 3.77 16.61
CA GLY A 60 9.79 4.05 16.68
C GLY A 60 10.20 5.30 15.89
N LEU A 61 9.66 5.47 14.68
CA LEU A 61 9.92 6.66 13.86
C LEU A 61 9.37 7.94 14.50
N VAL A 62 8.16 7.88 15.07
CA VAL A 62 7.56 9.00 15.80
C VAL A 62 8.42 9.40 17.00
N ALA A 63 8.82 8.43 17.81
CA ALA A 63 9.65 8.68 18.99
C ALA A 63 10.98 9.36 18.61
N VAL A 64 11.68 8.86 17.60
CA VAL A 64 12.94 9.48 17.12
C VAL A 64 12.70 10.89 16.58
N ALA A 65 11.60 11.13 15.87
CA ALA A 65 11.28 12.47 15.36
C ALA A 65 11.05 13.46 16.52
N GLU A 66 10.28 13.06 17.53
CA GLU A 66 10.02 13.88 18.72
C GLU A 66 11.29 14.14 19.54
N GLU A 67 12.16 13.13 19.72
CA GLU A 67 13.47 13.26 20.37
C GLU A 67 14.38 14.27 19.65
N LEU A 68 14.26 14.37 18.32
CA LEU A 68 14.97 15.35 17.48
C LEU A 68 14.27 16.73 17.42
N GLY A 69 13.18 16.93 18.17
CA GLY A 69 12.47 18.20 18.28
C GLY A 69 11.42 18.45 17.18
N VAL A 70 11.06 17.43 16.40
CA VAL A 70 9.94 17.54 15.44
C VAL A 70 8.63 17.67 16.20
N LYS A 71 7.79 18.63 15.81
CA LYS A 71 6.43 18.76 16.32
C LYS A 71 5.47 18.01 15.40
N ILE A 72 4.65 17.13 15.96
CA ILE A 72 3.63 16.38 15.23
C ILE A 72 2.25 16.85 15.68
N GLU A 73 1.55 17.51 14.76
CA GLU A 73 0.24 18.09 15.00
C GLU A 73 -0.84 17.20 14.39
N TYR A 74 -1.58 16.48 15.25
CA TYR A 74 -2.67 15.59 14.83
C TYR A 74 -3.98 16.34 14.62
N ASN A 75 -4.89 15.77 13.83
CA ASN A 75 -6.20 16.36 13.50
C ASN A 75 -6.10 17.71 12.78
N GLN A 76 -5.01 17.91 12.04
CA GLN A 76 -4.70 19.13 11.28
C GLN A 76 -4.65 18.84 9.78
N GLU A 77 -5.79 18.49 9.20
CA GLU A 77 -5.89 18.24 7.75
C GLU A 77 -5.53 19.52 6.97
N VAL A 78 -4.52 19.42 6.12
CA VAL A 78 -4.09 20.51 5.23
C VAL A 78 -5.08 20.61 4.08
N ARG A 79 -5.72 21.78 3.96
CA ARG A 79 -6.73 22.07 2.93
C ARG A 79 -6.23 22.98 1.82
N GLU A 80 -5.16 23.72 2.07
CA GLU A 80 -4.57 24.65 1.12
C GLU A 80 -3.06 24.72 1.32
N VAL A 81 -2.30 24.70 0.22
CA VAL A 81 -0.91 25.18 0.21
C VAL A 81 -0.95 26.63 -0.28
N VAL A 82 -0.57 27.58 0.58
CA VAL A 82 -0.61 29.01 0.26
C VAL A 82 0.63 29.36 -0.54
N VAL A 83 0.45 30.04 -1.68
CA VAL A 83 1.51 30.34 -2.64
C VAL A 83 1.52 31.82 -2.99
N GLU A 84 2.69 32.44 -2.90
CA GLU A 84 2.96 33.82 -3.28
C GLU A 84 4.20 33.87 -4.18
N ASN A 85 4.10 34.54 -5.33
CA ASN A 85 5.23 34.73 -6.26
C ASN A 85 5.97 33.43 -6.65
N GLY A 86 5.24 32.32 -6.84
CA GLY A 86 5.83 31.03 -7.21
C GLY A 86 6.56 30.29 -6.06
N ARG A 87 6.28 30.69 -4.81
CA ARG A 87 6.80 30.07 -3.58
C ARG A 87 5.67 29.83 -2.60
N THR A 88 5.69 28.70 -1.89
CA THR A 88 4.77 28.52 -0.76
C THR A 88 5.24 29.32 0.45
N THR A 89 4.29 29.89 1.19
CA THR A 89 4.53 30.57 2.47
C THR A 89 4.07 29.75 3.67
N GLY A 90 3.42 28.61 3.44
CA GLY A 90 2.84 27.77 4.47
C GLY A 90 1.60 27.01 3.99
N VAL A 91 0.89 26.42 4.95
CA VAL A 91 -0.33 25.62 4.70
C VAL A 91 -1.50 26.12 5.55
N ARG A 92 -2.72 25.95 5.05
CA ARG A 92 -3.94 26.23 5.81
C ARG A 92 -4.64 24.94 6.20
N THR A 93 -5.11 24.93 7.43
CA THR A 93 -5.92 23.87 8.04
C THR A 93 -7.27 24.45 8.46
N ALA A 94 -8.17 23.62 8.97
CA ALA A 94 -9.42 24.11 9.55
C ALA A 94 -9.21 25.05 10.76
N THR A 95 -8.10 24.91 11.49
CA THR A 95 -7.83 25.70 12.71
C THR A 95 -6.98 26.94 12.47
N GLY A 96 -6.40 27.11 11.27
CA GLY A 96 -5.62 28.30 10.95
C GLY A 96 -4.52 28.09 9.92
N PHE A 97 -3.67 29.11 9.80
CA PHE A 97 -2.51 29.15 8.90
C PHE A 97 -1.24 28.75 9.64
N TRP A 98 -0.42 27.93 8.99
CA TRP A 98 0.84 27.41 9.50
C TRP A 98 1.97 27.87 8.56
N PRO A 99 2.78 28.86 8.97
CA PRO A 99 3.87 29.36 8.12
C PRO A 99 4.98 28.33 7.97
N ALA A 100 5.55 28.24 6.77
CA ALA A 100 6.69 27.36 6.51
C ALA A 100 7.57 27.89 5.37
N ASP A 101 8.88 27.76 5.51
CA ASP A 101 9.84 28.12 4.46
C ASP A 101 9.86 27.10 3.31
N ALA A 102 9.47 25.85 3.59
CA ALA A 102 9.33 24.77 2.62
C ALA A 102 8.19 23.83 3.03
N VAL A 103 7.53 23.22 2.05
CA VAL A 103 6.50 22.21 2.29
C VAL A 103 6.90 20.90 1.61
N VAL A 104 6.92 19.82 2.38
CA VAL A 104 7.08 18.44 1.87
C VAL A 104 5.75 17.73 2.04
N ALA A 105 5.06 17.49 0.93
CA ALA A 105 3.77 16.82 0.93
C ALA A 105 3.94 15.29 0.90
N GLY A 106 3.56 14.63 2.00
CA GLY A 106 3.55 13.17 2.14
C GLY A 106 2.16 12.52 1.99
N ALA A 107 1.12 13.32 1.75
CA ALA A 107 -0.22 12.81 1.43
C ALA A 107 -0.27 12.29 -0.03
N ASP A 108 -1.40 11.71 -0.43
CA ASP A 108 -1.60 11.29 -1.83
C ASP A 108 -1.34 12.47 -2.78
N TYR A 109 -0.39 12.29 -3.71
CA TYR A 109 0.06 13.35 -4.61
C TYR A 109 -1.07 13.85 -5.52
N HIS A 110 -1.95 12.96 -6.00
CA HIS A 110 -3.12 13.41 -6.77
C HIS A 110 -4.03 14.28 -5.89
N HIS A 111 -4.27 13.91 -4.62
CA HIS A 111 -5.06 14.74 -3.71
C HIS A 111 -4.44 16.13 -3.51
N ILE A 112 -3.13 16.21 -3.27
CA ILE A 112 -2.46 17.52 -3.10
C ILE A 112 -2.61 18.37 -4.36
N GLU A 113 -2.38 17.80 -5.54
CA GLU A 113 -2.50 18.52 -6.80
C GLU A 113 -3.95 18.92 -7.10
N GLN A 114 -4.94 18.05 -6.91
CA GLN A 114 -6.29 18.32 -7.39
C GLN A 114 -7.22 18.97 -6.37
N GLN A 115 -6.92 18.89 -5.07
CA GLN A 115 -7.79 19.38 -4.00
C GLN A 115 -7.14 20.46 -3.13
N VAL A 116 -5.84 20.32 -2.83
CA VAL A 116 -5.13 21.23 -1.91
C VAL A 116 -4.46 22.38 -2.64
N LEU A 117 -4.01 22.18 -3.89
CA LEU A 117 -3.44 23.22 -4.73
C LEU A 117 -4.52 23.93 -5.56
N ALA A 118 -4.42 25.26 -5.58
CA ALA A 118 -5.18 26.09 -6.52
C ALA A 118 -4.84 25.69 -7.98
N PRO A 119 -5.82 25.68 -8.91
CA PRO A 119 -5.65 25.21 -10.28
C PRO A 119 -4.41 25.74 -11.03
N GLU A 120 -4.09 27.01 -10.85
CA GLU A 120 -2.96 27.70 -11.46
C GLU A 120 -1.60 27.14 -11.02
N HIS A 121 -1.51 26.58 -9.80
CA HIS A 121 -0.28 26.09 -9.20
C HIS A 121 -0.06 24.58 -9.40
N ARG A 122 -1.02 23.88 -9.98
CA ARG A 122 -0.94 22.45 -10.30
C ARG A 122 0.09 22.18 -11.39
N HIS A 123 0.99 21.23 -11.16
CA HIS A 123 1.89 20.75 -12.20
C HIS A 123 1.22 19.70 -13.10
N TYR A 124 0.41 18.82 -12.51
CA TYR A 124 -0.23 17.70 -13.21
C TYR A 124 -1.74 17.91 -13.33
N SER A 125 -2.28 17.71 -14.53
CA SER A 125 -3.72 17.86 -14.81
C SER A 125 -4.52 16.64 -14.34
N PRO A 126 -5.86 16.74 -14.19
CA PRO A 126 -6.72 15.58 -13.96
C PRO A 126 -6.50 14.46 -14.99
N ALA A 127 -6.43 14.82 -16.27
CA ALA A 127 -6.21 13.87 -17.37
C ALA A 127 -4.87 13.13 -17.28
N TYR A 128 -3.83 13.80 -16.75
CA TYR A 128 -2.55 13.13 -16.48
C TYR A 128 -2.72 12.03 -15.44
N TRP A 129 -3.40 12.31 -14.33
CA TRP A 129 -3.61 11.34 -13.26
C TRP A 129 -4.50 10.18 -13.71
N ASP A 130 -5.57 10.46 -14.46
CA ASP A 130 -6.43 9.42 -15.03
C ASP A 130 -5.72 8.51 -16.03
N SER A 131 -4.70 9.03 -16.72
CA SER A 131 -3.88 8.24 -17.65
C SER A 131 -2.89 7.30 -16.94
N ARG A 132 -2.67 7.48 -15.63
CA ARG A 132 -1.72 6.66 -14.88
C ARG A 132 -2.33 5.31 -14.51
N THR A 133 -1.54 4.26 -14.70
CA THR A 133 -1.90 2.92 -14.27
C THR A 133 -1.64 2.79 -12.77
N MET A 134 -2.69 2.65 -11.99
CA MET A 134 -2.58 2.38 -10.56
C MET A 134 -2.25 0.90 -10.33
N ALA A 135 -1.50 0.61 -9.27
CA ALA A 135 -1.40 -0.76 -8.77
C ALA A 135 -2.79 -1.24 -8.28
N PRO A 136 -2.98 -2.55 -8.04
CA PRO A 136 -4.19 -3.08 -7.44
C PRO A 136 -4.53 -2.34 -6.15
N SER A 137 -5.81 -2.36 -5.79
CA SER A 137 -6.20 -2.09 -4.41
C SER A 137 -6.28 -3.41 -3.63
N SER A 138 -6.86 -3.37 -2.43
CA SER A 138 -7.06 -4.54 -1.59
C SER A 138 -8.39 -4.50 -0.86
N LEU A 139 -9.06 -5.64 -0.79
CA LEU A 139 -10.09 -5.91 0.22
C LEU A 139 -9.45 -6.62 1.41
N LEU A 140 -9.57 -6.03 2.59
CA LEU A 140 -8.98 -6.52 3.83
C LEU A 140 -10.07 -6.93 4.83
N PHE A 141 -9.78 -7.96 5.64
CA PHE A 141 -10.56 -8.28 6.82
C PHE A 141 -9.65 -8.41 8.04
N TYR A 142 -9.98 -7.68 9.10
CA TYR A 142 -9.37 -7.80 10.42
C TYR A 142 -10.30 -8.61 11.31
N LEU A 143 -9.84 -9.79 11.73
CA LEU A 143 -10.63 -10.77 12.46
C LEU A 143 -10.00 -11.07 13.82
N GLY A 144 -10.82 -11.05 14.86
CA GLY A 144 -10.51 -11.68 16.15
C GLY A 144 -11.23 -13.02 16.22
N VAL A 145 -10.50 -14.10 16.49
CA VAL A 145 -11.04 -15.46 16.52
C VAL A 145 -10.82 -16.06 17.90
N ASN A 146 -11.89 -16.46 18.59
CA ASN A 146 -11.82 -16.96 19.97
C ASN A 146 -11.34 -18.42 20.09
N ARG A 147 -10.49 -18.87 19.16
CA ARG A 147 -9.86 -20.19 19.15
C ARG A 147 -8.55 -20.16 18.39
N LYS A 148 -7.78 -21.23 18.50
CA LYS A 148 -6.63 -21.48 17.63
C LYS A 148 -7.06 -21.92 16.24
N LEU A 149 -6.30 -21.50 15.22
CA LEU A 149 -6.49 -21.88 13.82
C LEU A 149 -5.44 -22.91 13.43
N ASP A 150 -5.88 -24.14 13.18
CA ASP A 150 -4.97 -25.21 12.80
C ASP A 150 -4.43 -25.03 11.38
N ARG A 151 -3.26 -25.61 11.09
CA ARG A 151 -2.65 -25.64 9.74
C ARG A 151 -2.30 -24.26 9.13
N LEU A 152 -2.44 -23.18 9.88
CA LEU A 152 -1.96 -21.85 9.51
C LEU A 152 -0.64 -21.53 10.22
N ARG A 153 0.22 -20.81 9.51
CA ARG A 153 1.45 -20.16 10.01
C ARG A 153 1.21 -18.66 10.15
N HIS A 154 2.27 -17.90 10.47
CA HIS A 154 2.20 -16.45 10.44
C HIS A 154 1.75 -15.95 9.05
N HIS A 155 2.42 -16.37 7.98
CA HIS A 155 2.10 -15.96 6.62
C HIS A 155 1.61 -17.15 5.80
N ASN A 156 0.46 -17.01 5.14
CA ASN A 156 -0.16 -18.08 4.36
C ASN A 156 -0.65 -17.51 3.02
N LEU A 157 -0.31 -18.19 1.94
CA LEU A 157 -0.72 -17.84 0.59
C LEU A 157 -1.59 -18.94 -0.01
N PHE A 158 -2.79 -18.58 -0.43
CA PHE A 158 -3.78 -19.52 -0.95
C PHE A 158 -3.79 -19.47 -2.49
N PHE A 159 -3.08 -20.44 -3.09
CA PHE A 159 -3.01 -20.69 -4.55
C PHE A 159 -3.89 -21.87 -4.99
N ASP A 160 -5.06 -21.97 -4.41
CA ASP A 160 -6.06 -23.00 -4.69
C ASP A 160 -6.98 -22.64 -5.87
N GLU A 161 -6.78 -21.47 -6.49
CA GLU A 161 -7.52 -21.00 -7.66
C GLU A 161 -6.58 -20.60 -8.83
N ASP A 162 -7.16 -20.26 -9.98
CA ASP A 162 -6.42 -19.87 -11.17
C ASP A 162 -5.81 -18.46 -11.03
N PHE A 163 -4.49 -18.40 -11.13
CA PHE A 163 -3.73 -17.16 -11.00
C PHE A 163 -3.91 -16.23 -12.19
N SER A 164 -3.95 -16.78 -13.41
CA SER A 164 -4.06 -16.02 -14.64
C SER A 164 -5.42 -15.35 -14.74
N GLN A 165 -6.49 -16.06 -14.34
CA GLN A 165 -7.84 -15.50 -14.27
C GLN A 165 -7.89 -14.32 -13.30
N HIS A 166 -7.40 -14.49 -12.07
CA HIS A 166 -7.40 -13.42 -11.09
C HIS A 166 -6.58 -12.21 -11.57
N ALA A 167 -5.39 -12.44 -12.11
CA ALA A 167 -4.55 -11.37 -12.65
C ALA A 167 -5.25 -10.59 -13.78
N HIS A 168 -5.90 -11.30 -14.72
CA HIS A 168 -6.65 -10.66 -15.80
C HIS A 168 -7.79 -9.76 -15.27
N GLU A 169 -8.57 -10.26 -14.29
CA GLU A 169 -9.69 -9.55 -13.70
C GLU A 169 -9.28 -8.30 -12.89
N ILE A 170 -8.03 -8.20 -12.41
CA ILE A 170 -7.56 -7.01 -11.67
C ILE A 170 -6.72 -6.04 -12.49
N TYR A 171 -6.09 -6.51 -13.58
CA TYR A 171 -5.17 -5.70 -14.38
C TYR A 171 -5.69 -5.31 -15.75
N GLU A 172 -6.35 -6.23 -16.46
CA GLU A 172 -6.69 -6.08 -17.88
C GLU A 172 -8.18 -5.84 -18.09
N ALA A 173 -9.03 -6.50 -17.29
CA ALA A 173 -10.47 -6.32 -17.28
C ALA A 173 -10.96 -6.03 -15.86
N PRO A 174 -10.72 -4.81 -15.34
CA PRO A 174 -10.99 -4.43 -13.95
C PRO A 174 -12.40 -4.81 -13.47
N GLN A 175 -12.46 -5.78 -12.58
CA GLN A 175 -13.67 -6.21 -11.89
C GLN A 175 -13.33 -6.89 -10.56
N TRP A 176 -14.37 -7.13 -9.77
CA TRP A 176 -14.28 -7.94 -8.57
C TRP A 176 -13.90 -9.39 -8.94
N PRO A 177 -12.80 -9.97 -8.42
CA PRO A 177 -12.31 -11.27 -8.89
C PRO A 177 -13.29 -12.40 -8.64
N SER A 178 -13.63 -13.18 -9.66
CA SER A 178 -14.64 -14.24 -9.56
C SER A 178 -14.18 -15.40 -8.67
N ARG A 179 -12.89 -15.73 -8.71
CA ARG A 179 -12.23 -16.77 -7.90
C ARG A 179 -10.93 -16.19 -7.29
N PRO A 180 -11.03 -15.39 -6.22
CA PRO A 180 -9.91 -14.59 -5.73
C PRO A 180 -8.79 -15.47 -5.18
N LEU A 181 -7.54 -15.12 -5.45
CA LEU A 181 -6.42 -15.54 -4.61
C LEU A 181 -6.38 -14.63 -3.38
N PHE A 182 -6.01 -15.18 -2.23
CA PHE A 182 -5.96 -14.40 -1.00
C PHE A 182 -4.76 -14.77 -0.13
N TYR A 183 -4.43 -13.84 0.75
CA TYR A 183 -3.39 -13.98 1.76
C TYR A 183 -4.03 -13.95 3.15
N ALA A 184 -3.49 -14.77 4.05
CA ALA A 184 -3.87 -14.78 5.45
C ALA A 184 -2.62 -14.61 6.34
N SER A 185 -2.63 -13.56 7.15
CA SER A 185 -1.65 -13.34 8.23
C SER A 185 -2.25 -13.73 9.57
N VAL A 186 -1.54 -14.53 10.35
CA VAL A 186 -1.90 -14.89 11.73
C VAL A 186 -0.76 -14.52 12.68
N PRO A 187 -0.58 -13.22 13.00
CA PRO A 187 0.60 -12.76 13.74
C PRO A 187 0.75 -13.39 15.13
N SER A 188 -0.37 -13.76 15.78
CA SER A 188 -0.40 -14.50 17.04
C SER A 188 0.31 -15.86 17.02
N LYS A 189 0.62 -16.43 15.84
CA LYS A 189 1.50 -17.62 15.72
C LYS A 189 2.96 -17.32 16.05
N THR A 190 3.38 -16.06 15.94
CA THR A 190 4.75 -15.62 16.25
C THR A 190 4.80 -14.78 17.51
N ASP A 191 3.77 -13.98 17.78
CA ASP A 191 3.73 -13.09 18.92
C ASP A 191 2.45 -13.33 19.74
N PRO A 192 2.53 -14.00 20.90
CA PRO A 192 1.34 -14.27 21.71
C PRO A 192 0.75 -13.00 22.34
N THR A 193 1.42 -11.84 22.26
CA THR A 193 0.94 -10.59 22.87
C THR A 193 -0.10 -9.85 22.03
N VAL A 194 -0.29 -10.24 20.77
CA VAL A 194 -1.22 -9.56 19.85
C VAL A 194 -2.60 -10.22 19.75
N ALA A 195 -2.87 -11.23 20.57
CA ALA A 195 -4.20 -11.83 20.76
C ALA A 195 -4.34 -12.36 22.20
N PRO A 196 -5.56 -12.42 22.77
CA PRO A 196 -5.77 -13.08 24.06
C PRO A 196 -5.32 -14.55 24.08
N GLU A 197 -5.05 -15.07 25.27
CA GLU A 197 -4.69 -16.48 25.43
C GLU A 197 -5.77 -17.41 24.84
N GLY A 198 -5.35 -18.46 24.14
CA GLY A 198 -6.25 -19.38 23.44
C GLY A 198 -6.85 -18.84 22.13
N GLN A 199 -6.72 -17.55 21.84
CA GLN A 199 -7.32 -16.88 20.69
C GLN A 199 -6.29 -16.53 19.61
N GLU A 200 -6.76 -16.10 18.44
CA GLU A 200 -5.92 -15.66 17.32
C GLU A 200 -6.46 -14.39 16.67
N ASN A 201 -5.53 -13.55 16.20
CA ASN A 201 -5.82 -12.43 15.32
C ASN A 201 -5.46 -12.82 13.87
N LEU A 202 -6.40 -12.57 12.96
CA LEU A 202 -6.30 -12.98 11.56
C LEU A 202 -6.54 -11.75 10.67
N PHE A 203 -5.60 -11.52 9.74
CA PHE A 203 -5.70 -10.52 8.70
C PHE A 203 -5.83 -11.23 7.36
N LEU A 204 -6.93 -11.00 6.65
CA LEU A 204 -7.16 -11.50 5.30
C LEU A 204 -6.99 -10.37 4.29
N LEU A 205 -6.41 -10.68 3.13
CA LEU A 205 -6.19 -9.73 2.04
C LEU A 205 -6.51 -10.39 0.70
N VAL A 206 -7.33 -9.71 -0.09
CA VAL A 206 -7.59 -10.02 -1.50
C VAL A 206 -7.12 -8.84 -2.35
N PRO A 207 -6.16 -9.03 -3.27
CA PRO A 207 -5.88 -8.04 -4.29
C PRO A 207 -7.11 -7.83 -5.17
N VAL A 208 -7.47 -6.58 -5.45
CA VAL A 208 -8.63 -6.23 -6.26
C VAL A 208 -8.27 -5.11 -7.23
N ALA A 209 -9.00 -4.96 -8.34
CA ALA A 209 -8.77 -3.83 -9.23
C ALA A 209 -9.01 -2.51 -8.47
N PRO A 210 -8.25 -1.43 -8.75
CA PRO A 210 -8.55 -0.11 -8.18
C PRO A 210 -9.85 0.44 -8.80
N ASP A 211 -10.35 1.55 -8.24
CA ASP A 211 -11.51 2.30 -8.80
C ASP A 211 -12.83 1.51 -8.88
N LEU A 212 -12.99 0.49 -8.03
CA LEU A 212 -14.24 -0.25 -7.91
C LEU A 212 -15.06 0.30 -6.73
N ASP A 213 -16.39 0.27 -6.88
CA ASP A 213 -17.28 0.43 -5.72
C ASP A 213 -17.29 -0.86 -4.90
N ASP A 214 -17.39 -0.70 -3.59
CA ASP A 214 -17.20 -1.75 -2.60
C ASP A 214 -18.31 -1.76 -1.54
N PRO A 215 -19.60 -1.83 -1.95
CA PRO A 215 -20.71 -1.83 -1.00
C PRO A 215 -20.60 -3.03 -0.05
N GLU A 216 -21.14 -2.87 1.15
CA GLU A 216 -21.00 -3.89 2.22
C GLU A 216 -21.41 -5.29 1.77
N ALA A 217 -22.47 -5.42 0.97
CA ALA A 217 -22.90 -6.70 0.40
C ALA A 217 -21.83 -7.39 -0.46
N THR A 218 -21.05 -6.62 -1.23
CA THR A 218 -19.92 -7.15 -2.00
C THR A 218 -18.82 -7.62 -1.06
N ARG A 219 -18.44 -6.79 -0.07
CA ARG A 219 -17.43 -7.17 0.94
C ARG A 219 -17.82 -8.46 1.65
N GLU A 220 -19.07 -8.57 2.10
CA GLU A 220 -19.59 -9.76 2.79
C GLU A 220 -19.59 -11.00 1.90
N LYS A 221 -19.95 -10.88 0.61
CA LYS A 221 -19.84 -11.99 -0.35
C LYS A 221 -18.41 -12.55 -0.38
N TYR A 222 -17.40 -11.68 -0.45
CA TYR A 222 -15.99 -12.08 -0.45
C TYR A 222 -15.54 -12.66 0.89
N TYR A 223 -16.00 -12.10 2.01
CA TYR A 223 -15.77 -12.66 3.33
C TYR A 223 -16.22 -14.12 3.39
N HIS A 224 -17.46 -14.41 2.98
CA HIS A 224 -17.98 -15.78 2.99
C HIS A 224 -17.16 -16.71 2.10
N LEU A 225 -16.86 -16.29 0.87
CA LEU A 225 -16.08 -17.07 -0.10
C LEU A 225 -14.68 -17.44 0.43
N ILE A 226 -13.99 -16.51 1.08
CA ILE A 226 -12.65 -16.74 1.65
C ILE A 226 -12.75 -17.64 2.88
N MET A 227 -13.74 -17.40 3.74
CA MET A 227 -13.93 -18.18 4.96
C MET A 227 -14.24 -19.65 4.66
N ASP A 228 -15.04 -19.95 3.62
CA ASP A 228 -15.30 -21.34 3.20
C ASP A 228 -14.00 -22.08 2.84
N ARG A 229 -13.09 -21.39 2.14
CA ARG A 229 -11.79 -21.94 1.74
C ARG A 229 -10.84 -22.07 2.93
N LEU A 230 -10.85 -21.09 3.84
CA LEU A 230 -10.05 -21.12 5.06
C LEU A 230 -10.46 -22.27 5.99
N GLU A 231 -11.76 -22.45 6.22
CA GLU A 231 -12.31 -23.53 7.03
C GLU A 231 -12.03 -24.90 6.42
N LYS A 232 -12.20 -25.03 5.10
CA LYS A 232 -11.84 -26.25 4.38
C LYS A 232 -10.36 -26.60 4.55
N HIS A 233 -9.47 -25.61 4.49
CA HIS A 233 -8.03 -25.84 4.71
C HIS A 233 -7.73 -26.21 6.16
N CYS A 234 -8.32 -25.53 7.13
CA CYS A 234 -8.08 -25.79 8.56
C CYS A 234 -8.73 -27.10 9.03
N GLY A 235 -9.82 -27.53 8.38
CA GLY A 235 -10.57 -28.74 8.72
C GLY A 235 -11.57 -28.54 9.87
N HIS A 236 -11.89 -27.28 10.23
CA HIS A 236 -12.82 -26.94 11.30
C HIS A 236 -13.49 -25.58 11.03
N SER A 237 -14.63 -25.34 11.68
CA SER A 237 -15.32 -24.04 11.66
C SER A 237 -14.44 -22.93 12.25
N ILE A 238 -14.46 -21.76 11.62
CA ILE A 238 -13.73 -20.55 12.03
C ILE A 238 -14.72 -19.40 12.15
N ARG A 239 -15.65 -19.26 11.20
CA ARG A 239 -16.60 -18.16 11.10
C ARG A 239 -17.49 -18.04 12.35
N GLU A 240 -17.89 -19.17 12.93
CA GLU A 240 -18.68 -19.22 14.18
C GLU A 240 -17.91 -18.74 15.41
N HIS A 241 -16.58 -18.68 15.31
CA HIS A 241 -15.65 -18.27 16.35
C HIS A 241 -15.12 -16.84 16.17
N VAL A 242 -15.58 -16.13 15.13
CA VAL A 242 -15.20 -14.74 14.89
C VAL A 242 -15.92 -13.85 15.90
N VAL A 243 -15.16 -13.29 16.85
CA VAL A 243 -15.65 -12.38 17.89
C VAL A 243 -15.47 -10.90 17.53
N TYR A 244 -14.66 -10.62 16.51
CA TYR A 244 -14.48 -9.29 15.96
C TYR A 244 -14.26 -9.39 14.46
N LYS A 245 -14.92 -8.51 13.69
CA LYS A 245 -14.76 -8.40 12.24
C LYS A 245 -14.80 -6.92 11.84
N ARG A 246 -13.80 -6.49 11.07
CA ARG A 246 -13.81 -5.22 10.33
C ARG A 246 -13.33 -5.46 8.90
N SER A 247 -14.09 -4.99 7.92
CA SER A 247 -13.67 -4.92 6.52
C SER A 247 -12.98 -3.59 6.22
N TYR A 248 -12.10 -3.55 5.22
CA TYR A 248 -11.43 -2.32 4.77
C TYR A 248 -11.09 -2.44 3.28
N ALA A 249 -11.55 -1.49 2.46
CA ALA A 249 -11.34 -1.51 1.01
C ALA A 249 -11.30 -0.09 0.42
N HIS A 250 -11.65 0.06 -0.85
CA HIS A 250 -11.51 1.29 -1.65
C HIS A 250 -12.05 2.54 -0.96
N ARG A 251 -13.30 2.51 -0.48
CA ARG A 251 -13.92 3.69 0.17
C ARG A 251 -13.20 4.08 1.45
N ASP A 252 -12.64 3.11 2.17
CA ASP A 252 -11.86 3.38 3.38
C ASP A 252 -10.50 3.99 3.03
N PHE A 253 -9.81 3.51 2.00
CA PHE A 253 -8.56 4.14 1.52
C PHE A 253 -8.78 5.58 1.05
N VAL A 254 -9.91 5.86 0.39
CA VAL A 254 -10.28 7.23 -0.01
C VAL A 254 -10.56 8.08 1.24
N ALA A 255 -11.31 7.56 2.21
CA ALA A 255 -11.70 8.30 3.40
C ALA A 255 -10.52 8.61 4.33
N ASP A 256 -9.66 7.64 4.60
CA ASP A 256 -8.59 7.77 5.60
C ASP A 256 -7.31 8.41 5.03
N TYR A 257 -7.04 8.23 3.73
CA TYR A 257 -5.75 8.61 3.13
C TYR A 257 -5.89 9.49 1.87
N HIS A 258 -7.11 9.87 1.48
CA HIS A 258 -7.40 10.52 0.19
C HIS A 258 -6.82 9.79 -1.02
N SER A 259 -6.68 8.46 -0.93
CA SER A 259 -5.96 7.67 -1.93
C SER A 259 -6.71 7.70 -3.26
N PHE A 260 -6.02 8.13 -4.32
CA PHE A 260 -6.61 8.22 -5.65
C PHE A 260 -7.14 6.85 -6.11
N LYS A 261 -8.40 6.80 -6.57
CA LYS A 261 -9.08 5.56 -7.01
C LYS A 261 -9.14 4.46 -5.94
N GLY A 262 -9.10 4.83 -4.66
CA GLY A 262 -9.12 3.89 -3.53
C GLY A 262 -7.96 2.90 -3.58
N ASN A 263 -6.82 3.30 -4.14
CA ASN A 263 -5.65 2.47 -4.34
C ASN A 263 -4.88 2.23 -3.03
N ALA A 264 -4.35 1.02 -2.86
CA ALA A 264 -3.63 0.61 -1.65
C ALA A 264 -2.09 0.65 -1.80
N TYR A 265 -1.57 0.65 -3.04
CA TYR A 265 -0.15 0.36 -3.32
C TYR A 265 0.52 1.36 -4.29
N GLY A 266 -0.01 2.55 -4.48
CA GLY A 266 0.50 3.58 -5.39
C GLY A 266 0.44 3.24 -6.89
N LEU A 267 1.40 3.80 -7.64
CA LEU A 267 1.53 3.59 -9.08
C LEU A 267 2.05 2.18 -9.40
N ALA A 268 1.47 1.54 -10.41
CA ALA A 268 2.00 0.30 -10.96
C ALA A 268 3.41 0.52 -11.52
N ASN A 269 4.33 -0.42 -11.32
CA ASN A 269 5.72 -0.31 -11.78
C ASN A 269 5.90 -0.75 -13.24
N THR A 270 5.10 -0.20 -14.15
CA THR A 270 5.20 -0.48 -15.59
C THR A 270 6.33 0.34 -16.23
N LEU A 271 6.88 -0.14 -17.35
CA LEU A 271 8.01 0.52 -18.04
C LEU A 271 7.74 2.00 -18.36
N LYS A 272 6.49 2.37 -18.67
CA LYS A 272 6.10 3.74 -19.04
C LYS A 272 5.98 4.73 -17.86
N GLN A 273 6.10 4.25 -16.63
CA GLN A 273 5.92 5.06 -15.40
C GLN A 273 6.90 4.61 -14.30
N THR A 274 8.13 4.30 -14.72
CA THR A 274 9.29 4.00 -13.86
C THR A 274 10.38 5.06 -14.02
N ALA A 275 11.28 5.14 -13.03
CA ALA A 275 12.36 6.13 -12.99
C ALA A 275 11.87 7.57 -13.24
N ILE A 276 12.47 8.28 -14.20
CA ILE A 276 12.17 9.68 -14.53
C ILE A 276 10.75 9.93 -15.07
N LEU A 277 9.99 8.87 -15.39
CA LEU A 277 8.62 8.98 -15.90
C LEU A 277 7.56 9.00 -14.79
N LYS A 278 7.98 8.81 -13.52
CA LYS A 278 7.13 9.02 -12.34
C LYS A 278 6.87 10.51 -12.11
N PRO A 279 5.77 10.86 -11.41
CA PRO A 279 5.58 12.20 -10.87
C PRO A 279 6.84 12.73 -10.16
N SER A 280 7.25 13.96 -10.52
CA SER A 280 8.44 14.62 -9.99
C SER A 280 8.33 14.81 -8.48
N LEU A 281 9.43 14.59 -7.76
CA LEU A 281 9.49 14.88 -6.33
C LEU A 281 9.45 16.39 -6.02
N LYS A 282 9.74 17.25 -7.00
CA LYS A 282 9.77 18.71 -6.85
C LYS A 282 8.76 19.35 -7.81
N SER A 283 7.96 20.28 -7.31
CA SER A 283 7.06 21.07 -8.17
C SER A 283 7.87 21.96 -9.12
N ASN A 284 7.44 22.05 -10.37
CA ASN A 284 8.03 23.01 -11.32
C ASN A 284 7.36 24.39 -11.29
N LYS A 285 6.22 24.53 -10.57
CA LYS A 285 5.47 25.79 -10.43
C LYS A 285 5.71 26.47 -9.08
N ILE A 286 6.01 25.69 -8.04
CA ILE A 286 6.27 26.19 -6.69
C ILE A 286 7.66 25.71 -6.27
N SER A 287 8.63 26.63 -6.21
CA SER A 287 10.05 26.26 -6.07
C SER A 287 10.39 25.50 -4.78
N ASN A 288 9.70 25.80 -3.67
CA ASN A 288 9.89 25.21 -2.35
C ASN A 288 8.78 24.23 -1.94
N LEU A 289 8.09 23.62 -2.92
CA LEU A 289 7.14 22.52 -2.69
C LEU A 289 7.70 21.21 -3.23
N TYR A 290 7.72 20.20 -2.37
CA TYR A 290 8.22 18.87 -2.67
C TYR A 290 7.20 17.80 -2.30
N PHE A 291 7.40 16.59 -2.82
CA PHE A 291 6.53 15.44 -2.66
C PHE A 291 7.35 14.22 -2.23
N THR A 292 6.73 13.37 -1.42
CA THR A 292 7.33 12.11 -0.96
C THR A 292 6.29 11.00 -0.88
N GLY A 293 6.76 9.76 -0.91
CA GLY A 293 5.92 8.57 -0.78
C GLY A 293 5.65 7.86 -2.11
N GLN A 294 4.56 7.10 -2.14
CA GLN A 294 4.37 6.00 -3.09
C GLN A 294 4.12 6.40 -4.56
N LEU A 295 3.68 7.64 -4.80
CA LEU A 295 3.40 8.14 -6.15
C LEU A 295 4.60 8.84 -6.80
N THR A 296 5.69 9.05 -6.07
CA THR A 296 6.94 9.62 -6.61
C THR A 296 8.09 8.63 -6.49
N VAL A 297 9.33 9.11 -6.67
CA VAL A 297 10.55 8.31 -6.65
C VAL A 297 10.88 7.91 -5.20
N PRO A 298 11.28 6.64 -4.95
CA PRO A 298 11.49 5.54 -5.90
C PRO A 298 10.23 4.73 -6.26
N GLY A 299 9.16 4.80 -5.48
CA GLY A 299 7.89 4.12 -5.77
C GLY A 299 7.20 3.59 -4.52
N PRO A 300 6.26 2.63 -4.67
CA PRO A 300 5.46 2.13 -3.56
C PRO A 300 6.16 1.08 -2.69
N GLY A 301 5.65 0.90 -1.48
CA GLY A 301 6.12 -0.06 -0.48
C GLY A 301 6.89 0.59 0.67
N VAL A 302 6.98 -0.10 1.82
CA VAL A 302 7.58 0.47 3.04
C VAL A 302 9.05 0.91 2.83
N PRO A 303 9.97 0.07 2.31
CA PRO A 303 11.35 0.52 2.09
C PRO A 303 11.46 1.64 1.04
N PRO A 304 10.80 1.56 -0.13
CA PRO A 304 10.76 2.67 -1.10
C PRO A 304 10.23 3.99 -0.51
N SER A 305 9.18 3.97 0.30
CA SER A 305 8.65 5.18 0.96
C SER A 305 9.66 5.80 1.94
N LEU A 306 10.39 4.98 2.71
CA LEU A 306 11.47 5.48 3.58
C LEU A 306 12.59 6.14 2.79
N ILE A 307 13.00 5.53 1.67
CA ILE A 307 14.01 6.11 0.76
C ILE A 307 13.47 7.40 0.12
N SER A 308 12.18 7.46 -0.25
CA SER A 308 11.56 8.68 -0.78
C SER A 308 11.70 9.85 0.20
N GLY A 309 11.51 9.60 1.50
CA GLY A 309 11.74 10.58 2.57
C GLY A 309 13.19 11.07 2.64
N GLN A 310 14.16 10.15 2.51
CA GLN A 310 15.59 10.51 2.48
C GLN A 310 15.96 11.35 1.26
N VAL A 311 15.46 10.97 0.08
CA VAL A 311 15.73 11.68 -1.18
C VAL A 311 15.17 13.09 -1.12
N VAL A 312 13.90 13.26 -0.71
CA VAL A 312 13.28 14.60 -0.63
C VAL A 312 13.97 15.48 0.41
N ALA A 313 14.38 14.91 1.55
CA ALA A 313 15.16 15.64 2.54
C ALA A 313 16.49 16.15 1.96
N GLY A 314 17.17 15.33 1.15
CA GLY A 314 18.37 15.74 0.43
C GLY A 314 18.14 16.92 -0.52
N GLU A 315 17.01 16.92 -1.24
CA GLU A 315 16.65 18.01 -2.17
C GLU A 315 16.27 19.30 -1.44
N VAL A 316 15.52 19.22 -0.33
CA VAL A 316 15.23 20.36 0.53
C VAL A 316 16.53 20.95 1.09
N LEU A 317 17.45 20.11 1.60
CA LEU A 317 18.71 20.60 2.15
C LEU A 317 19.59 21.28 1.10
N LYS A 318 19.55 20.90 -0.18
CA LYS A 318 20.28 21.63 -1.24
C LYS A 318 19.77 23.04 -1.46
N GLU A 319 18.47 23.28 -1.28
CA GLU A 319 17.84 24.59 -1.48
C GLU A 319 17.95 25.48 -0.24
N PHE A 320 17.92 24.88 0.96
CA PHE A 320 17.89 25.61 2.24
C PHE A 320 19.21 25.60 3.02
N LYS A 321 20.22 24.84 2.60
CA LYS A 321 21.60 25.05 3.08
C LYS A 321 22.23 26.20 2.29
N LYS A 322 22.42 27.32 2.97
CA LYS A 322 23.58 28.20 2.78
C LYS A 322 24.80 27.54 3.41
#